data_AF-A0A942ITV8-F1
#
_entry.id   AF-A0A942ITV8-F1
#
_cell.length_a   1.000
_cell.length_b   1.000
_cell.length_c   1.000
_cell.angle_alpha   90.00
_cell.angle_beta   90.00
_cell.angle_gamma   90.00
#
_symmetry.space_group_name_H-M   'P 1'
#
loop_
_entity.id
_entity.type
_entity.pdbx_description
1 polymer ?
#
loop_
_entity_poly.entity_id
_entity_poly.type
_entity_poly.pdbx_seq_one_letter_code
_entity_poly.pdbx_strand_id
1 'polypeptide(L)'
;GATHTGAAPGRPEPDALTSREALARAARLSSSQVVMIEKIQKQAAPELVAAVKSGTISLNAAAAVATLPTDEQVAAANAGKEALKRAAKRVRDARRKPPTEAGPESINPVDAQAPDAVRALQRQVAQLQAENAALRQQVQALAAQLV
;
A
#
# COMPACT_ATOMS: atom_id res chain seq x y z
N GLY A 1 -50.02 32.78 -1.97
CA GLY A 1 -48.57 32.75 -2.21
C GLY A 1 -47.95 31.85 -1.18
N ALA A 2 -47.41 30.72 -1.59
CA ALA A 2 -46.81 29.73 -0.70
C ALA A 2 -45.35 30.09 -0.40
N THR A 3 -44.99 29.86 0.86
CA THR A 3 -43.76 30.20 1.57
C THR A 3 -42.47 29.64 0.97
N HIS A 4 -41.45 30.50 0.86
CA HIS A 4 -40.05 30.11 0.82
C HIS A 4 -39.52 30.03 2.26
N THR A 5 -38.89 28.93 2.65
CA THR A 5 -37.84 28.88 3.70
C THR A 5 -37.20 27.49 3.70
N GLY A 6 -35.86 27.46 3.77
CA GLY A 6 -35.14 26.39 4.45
C GLY A 6 -34.14 25.62 3.60
N ALA A 7 -32.96 26.20 3.41
CA ALA A 7 -31.77 25.47 2.98
C ALA A 7 -31.34 24.45 4.05
N ALA A 8 -30.97 23.24 3.62
CA ALA A 8 -30.18 22.28 4.38
C ALA A 8 -29.12 21.66 3.44
N PRO A 9 -27.81 21.90 3.64
CA PRO A 9 -26.77 21.23 2.88
C PRO A 9 -26.39 19.95 3.62
N GLY A 10 -26.74 18.78 3.08
CA GLY A 10 -26.42 17.54 3.76
C GLY A 10 -27.01 16.28 3.11
N ARG A 11 -26.43 15.86 1.98
CA ARG A 11 -26.28 14.45 1.57
C ARG A 11 -25.44 14.41 0.28
N PRO A 12 -24.28 13.74 0.24
CA PRO A 12 -23.64 13.44 -1.04
C PRO A 12 -24.50 12.43 -1.80
N GLU A 13 -24.56 12.63 -3.12
CA GLU A 13 -25.59 12.16 -4.02
C GLU A 13 -25.59 10.65 -4.30
N PRO A 14 -26.75 9.96 -4.27
CA PRO A 14 -26.88 8.64 -4.88
C PRO A 14 -26.74 8.68 -6.40
N ASP A 15 -27.03 9.82 -7.05
CA ASP A 15 -26.96 9.98 -8.52
C ASP A 15 -25.53 10.06 -9.08
N ALA A 16 -24.58 10.58 -8.29
CA ALA A 16 -23.18 10.65 -8.74
C ALA A 16 -22.54 9.26 -8.86
N LEU A 17 -22.96 8.29 -8.03
CA LEU A 17 -22.46 6.92 -8.07
C LEU A 17 -23.01 6.17 -9.28
N THR A 18 -24.31 6.28 -9.55
CA THR A 18 -24.95 5.73 -10.77
C THR A 18 -24.39 6.39 -12.03
N SER A 19 -24.07 7.68 -12.01
CA SER A 19 -23.43 8.38 -13.13
C SER A 19 -22.02 7.85 -13.42
N ARG A 20 -21.17 7.67 -12.39
CA ARG A 20 -19.84 7.05 -12.54
C ARG A 20 -19.93 5.61 -13.04
N GLU A 21 -20.86 4.82 -12.51
CA GLU A 21 -21.08 3.43 -12.94
C GLU A 21 -21.63 3.32 -14.36
N ALA A 22 -22.53 4.21 -14.75
CA ALA A 22 -23.07 4.27 -16.11
C ALA A 22 -21.98 4.63 -17.13
N LEU A 23 -21.14 5.62 -16.80
CA LEU A 23 -19.99 6.01 -17.61
C LEU A 23 -18.95 4.88 -17.71
N ALA A 24 -18.68 4.17 -16.62
CA ALA A 24 -17.78 3.02 -16.61
C ALA A 24 -18.29 1.89 -17.50
N ARG A 25 -19.59 1.56 -17.42
CA ARG A 25 -20.22 0.56 -18.30
C ARG A 25 -20.16 0.97 -19.77
N ALA A 26 -20.37 2.24 -20.09
CA ALA A 26 -20.21 2.76 -21.44
C ALA A 26 -18.76 2.64 -21.97
N ALA A 27 -17.77 2.81 -21.08
CA ALA A 27 -16.36 2.60 -21.37
C ALA A 27 -15.90 1.13 -21.30
N ARG A 28 -16.83 0.16 -21.12
CA ARG A 28 -16.56 -1.28 -20.91
C ARG A 28 -15.61 -1.56 -19.73
N LEU A 29 -15.63 -0.69 -18.73
CA LEU A 29 -14.76 -0.74 -17.57
C LEU A 29 -15.47 -1.43 -16.40
N SER A 30 -14.78 -2.35 -15.73
CA SER A 30 -15.29 -2.97 -14.50
C SER A 30 -15.21 -2.01 -13.31
N SER A 31 -16.10 -2.18 -12.33
CA SER A 31 -16.12 -1.36 -11.11
C SER A 31 -14.76 -1.36 -10.38
N SER A 32 -14.03 -2.49 -10.41
CA SER A 32 -12.67 -2.58 -9.84
C SER A 32 -11.66 -1.67 -10.56
N GLN A 33 -11.75 -1.60 -11.89
CA GLN A 33 -10.85 -0.73 -12.66
C GLN A 33 -11.19 0.75 -12.45
N VAL A 34 -12.47 1.11 -12.26
CA VAL A 34 -12.86 2.48 -11.88
C VAL A 34 -12.20 2.88 -10.56
N VAL A 35 -12.27 2.02 -9.54
CA VAL A 35 -11.63 2.26 -8.23
C VAL A 35 -10.11 2.43 -8.37
N MET A 36 -9.45 1.62 -9.20
CA MET A 36 -8.02 1.77 -9.46
C MET A 36 -7.68 3.09 -10.15
N ILE A 37 -8.49 3.53 -11.12
CA ILE A 37 -8.30 4.81 -11.81
C ILE A 37 -8.50 5.98 -10.84
N GLU A 38 -9.54 5.95 -10.01
CA GLU A 38 -9.76 6.98 -8.99
C GLU A 38 -8.60 7.05 -8.00
N LYS A 39 -8.08 5.89 -7.58
CA LYS A 39 -6.93 5.81 -6.68
C LYS A 39 -5.69 6.44 -7.30
N ILE A 40 -5.39 6.09 -8.55
CA ILE A 40 -4.27 6.69 -9.30
C ILE A 40 -4.50 8.20 -9.42
N GLN A 41 -5.70 8.65 -9.77
CA GLN A 41 -5.99 10.08 -9.89
C GLN A 41 -5.76 10.86 -8.58
N LYS A 42 -6.08 10.27 -7.43
CA LYS A 42 -6.00 10.94 -6.12
C LYS A 42 -4.62 10.85 -5.46
N GLN A 43 -3.89 9.75 -5.67
CA GLN A 43 -2.68 9.41 -4.91
C GLN A 43 -1.41 9.38 -5.77
N ALA A 44 -1.54 9.40 -7.10
CA ALA A 44 -0.38 9.34 -7.98
C ALA A 44 0.26 10.71 -8.19
N ALA A 45 1.59 10.71 -8.24
CA ALA A 45 2.35 11.86 -8.75
C ALA A 45 1.96 12.16 -10.22
N PRO A 46 1.99 13.44 -10.65
CA PRO A 46 1.58 13.83 -12.00
C PRO A 46 2.39 13.13 -13.11
N GLU A 47 3.65 12.80 -12.84
CA GLU A 47 4.54 12.05 -13.71
C GLU A 47 4.08 10.60 -13.88
N LEU A 48 3.58 9.97 -12.81
CA LEU A 48 3.01 8.62 -12.87
C LEU A 48 1.69 8.61 -13.65
N VAL A 49 0.86 9.65 -13.51
CA VAL A 49 -0.37 9.79 -14.31
C VAL A 49 -0.06 9.95 -15.79
N ALA A 50 0.97 10.73 -16.13
CA ALA A 50 1.44 10.86 -17.51
C ALA A 50 1.89 9.50 -18.08
N ALA A 51 2.63 8.70 -17.30
CA ALA A 51 3.09 7.37 -17.69
C ALA A 51 1.93 6.36 -17.89
N VAL A 52 0.82 6.53 -17.17
CA VAL A 52 -0.41 5.74 -17.38
C VAL A 52 -1.11 6.16 -18.66
N LYS A 53 -1.26 7.47 -18.90
CA LYS A 53 -1.90 8.01 -20.11
C LYS A 53 -1.13 7.66 -21.38
N SER A 54 0.20 7.61 -21.32
CA SER A 54 1.06 7.17 -22.43
C SER A 54 1.12 5.66 -22.62
N GLY A 55 0.51 4.86 -21.73
CA GLY A 55 0.56 3.40 -21.78
C GLY A 55 1.94 2.81 -21.43
N THR A 56 2.84 3.60 -20.85
CA THR A 56 4.18 3.13 -20.45
C THR A 56 4.11 2.09 -19.32
N ILE A 57 3.12 2.21 -18.45
CA ILE A 57 2.83 1.28 -17.34
C ILE A 57 1.37 0.81 -17.40
N SER A 58 1.11 -0.45 -17.03
CA SER A 58 -0.25 -0.98 -16.98
C SER A 58 -1.03 -0.43 -15.79
N LEU A 59 -2.36 -0.34 -15.92
CA LEU A 59 -3.27 0.16 -14.88
C LEU A 59 -3.04 -0.53 -13.52
N ASN A 60 -2.93 -1.86 -13.52
CA ASN A 60 -2.72 -2.64 -12.31
C ASN A 60 -1.32 -2.40 -11.68
N ALA A 61 -0.32 -2.06 -12.47
CA ALA A 61 1.02 -1.75 -11.97
C ALA A 61 1.05 -0.32 -11.42
N ALA A 62 0.40 0.63 -12.09
CA ALA A 62 0.24 1.99 -11.60
C ALA A 62 -0.54 2.06 -10.29
N ALA A 63 -1.63 1.28 -10.15
CA ALA A 63 -2.40 1.22 -8.91
C ALA A 63 -1.60 0.66 -7.71
N ALA A 64 -0.56 -0.13 -7.97
CA ALA A 64 0.38 -0.58 -6.96
C ALA A 64 1.44 0.50 -6.66
N VAL A 65 2.01 1.15 -7.68
CA VAL A 65 2.98 2.24 -7.44
C VAL A 65 2.33 3.44 -6.73
N ALA A 66 1.04 3.71 -6.99
CA ALA A 66 0.29 4.76 -6.30
C ALA A 66 0.09 4.53 -4.79
N THR A 67 0.47 3.36 -4.24
CA THR A 67 0.51 3.15 -2.77
C THR A 67 1.84 3.53 -2.14
N LEU A 68 2.86 3.83 -2.93
CA LEU A 68 4.15 4.30 -2.43
C LEU A 68 4.09 5.80 -2.12
N PRO A 69 4.99 6.32 -1.26
CA PRO A 69 5.16 7.75 -1.05
C PRO A 69 5.40 8.49 -2.37
N THR A 70 4.91 9.71 -2.50
CA THR A 70 5.00 10.52 -3.74
C THR A 70 6.42 10.63 -4.27
N ASP A 71 7.41 10.80 -3.38
CA ASP A 71 8.83 10.89 -3.76
C ASP A 71 9.33 9.64 -4.48
N GLU A 72 8.92 8.45 -4.02
CA GLU A 72 9.29 7.19 -4.67
C GLU A 72 8.58 7.00 -6.01
N GLN A 73 7.35 7.51 -6.15
CA GLN A 73 6.63 7.48 -7.42
C GLN A 73 7.31 8.34 -8.48
N VAL A 74 7.71 9.57 -8.10
CA VAL A 74 8.44 10.51 -8.97
C VAL A 74 9.80 9.93 -9.37
N ALA A 75 10.55 9.39 -8.40
CA ALA A 75 11.83 8.75 -8.68
C ALA A 75 11.70 7.57 -9.65
N ALA A 76 10.68 6.72 -9.47
CA ALA A 76 10.43 5.60 -10.37
C ALA A 76 9.97 6.07 -11.76
N ALA A 77 9.16 7.12 -11.86
CA ALA A 77 8.71 7.69 -13.13
C ALA A 77 9.86 8.32 -13.93
N ASN A 78 10.72 9.11 -13.26
CA ASN A 78 11.88 9.75 -13.87
C ASN A 78 12.94 8.74 -14.31
N ALA A 79 13.11 7.64 -13.55
CA ALA A 79 13.99 6.53 -13.92
C ALA A 79 13.45 5.66 -15.07
N GLY A 80 12.21 5.92 -15.52
CA GLY A 80 11.63 5.34 -16.73
C GLY A 80 10.90 4.01 -16.55
N LYS A 81 10.50 3.42 -17.68
CA LYS A 81 9.58 2.27 -17.77
C LYS A 81 9.99 1.07 -16.91
N GLU A 82 11.26 0.68 -16.96
CA GLU A 82 11.73 -0.51 -16.23
C GLU A 82 11.81 -0.26 -14.72
N ALA A 83 12.10 0.97 -14.29
CA ALA A 83 12.06 1.35 -12.88
C ALA A 83 10.63 1.31 -12.33
N LEU A 84 9.65 1.83 -13.07
CA LEU A 84 8.23 1.73 -12.75
C LEU A 84 7.74 0.29 -12.58
N LYS A 85 8.15 -0.62 -13.49
CA LYS A 85 7.82 -2.04 -13.38
C LYS A 85 8.43 -2.69 -12.14
N ARG A 86 9.70 -2.39 -11.84
CA ARG A 86 10.37 -2.92 -10.64
C ARG A 86 9.71 -2.39 -9.36
N ALA A 87 9.38 -1.10 -9.31
CA ALA A 87 8.65 -0.53 -8.18
C ALA A 87 7.29 -1.22 -7.97
N ALA A 88 6.50 -1.40 -9.04
CA ALA A 88 5.24 -2.12 -8.97
C ALA A 88 5.39 -3.57 -8.50
N LYS A 89 6.43 -4.26 -8.97
CA LYS A 89 6.75 -5.64 -8.55
C LYS A 89 7.10 -5.69 -7.06
N ARG A 90 7.99 -4.81 -6.59
CA ARG A 90 8.36 -4.71 -5.16
C ARG A 90 7.14 -4.49 -4.27
N VAL A 91 6.24 -3.58 -4.64
CA VAL A 91 4.99 -3.35 -3.89
C VAL A 91 4.12 -4.60 -3.82
N ARG A 92 3.97 -5.30 -4.95
CA ARG A 92 3.17 -6.52 -4.99
C ARG A 92 3.79 -7.64 -4.15
N ASP A 93 5.10 -7.80 -4.23
CA ASP A 93 5.82 -8.80 -3.45
C ASP A 93 5.78 -8.46 -1.95
N ALA A 94 5.86 -7.18 -1.58
CA ALA A 94 5.69 -6.69 -0.21
C ALA A 94 4.25 -6.82 0.33
N ARG A 95 3.24 -6.85 -0.54
CA ARG A 95 1.85 -7.16 -0.15
C ARG A 95 1.58 -8.67 -0.08
N ARG A 96 2.36 -9.48 -0.81
CA ARG A 96 2.26 -10.96 -0.79
C ARG A 96 3.02 -11.57 0.38
N LYS A 97 4.15 -10.98 0.75
CA LYS A 97 4.81 -11.25 2.02
C LYS A 97 4.01 -10.53 3.12
N PRO A 98 3.67 -11.14 4.26
CA PRO A 98 2.87 -10.47 5.28
C PRO A 98 3.54 -9.14 5.65
N PRO A 99 2.84 -7.99 5.55
CA PRO A 99 3.41 -6.69 5.84
C PRO A 99 3.80 -6.64 7.32
N THR A 100 5.07 -6.86 7.61
CA THR A 100 5.66 -6.53 8.90
C THR A 100 6.47 -5.25 8.63
N GLU A 101 6.03 -4.18 9.28
CA GLU A 101 6.76 -2.92 9.46
C GLU A 101 6.95 -2.02 8.22
N ALA A 102 6.02 -1.07 8.03
CA ALA A 102 6.35 0.32 7.63
C ALA A 102 5.13 1.27 7.78
N GLY A 103 5.08 2.01 8.89
CA GLY A 103 4.49 3.37 8.96
C GLY A 103 2.99 3.50 9.32
N PRO A 104 2.60 4.53 10.10
CA PRO A 104 1.39 4.55 10.92
C PRO A 104 0.14 5.04 10.18
N GLU A 105 -1.03 4.81 10.77
CA GLU A 105 -2.38 5.21 10.32
C GLU A 105 -3.11 4.25 9.37
N SER A 106 -3.65 3.18 9.94
CA SER A 106 -5.06 2.80 9.69
C SER A 106 -5.49 1.73 10.69
N ILE A 107 -6.32 2.18 11.62
CA ILE A 107 -7.12 1.36 12.52
C ILE A 107 -8.15 0.59 11.68
N ASN A 108 -8.21 -0.75 11.81
CA ASN A 108 -9.34 -1.68 11.61
C ASN A 108 -8.86 -3.09 11.18
N PRO A 109 -9.58 -4.19 11.47
CA PRO A 109 -10.18 -4.64 12.71
C PRO A 109 -9.62 -6.06 13.06
N VAL A 110 -8.59 -6.16 13.90
CA VAL A 110 -8.03 -7.46 14.37
C VAL A 110 -7.74 -7.41 15.88
N ASP A 111 -8.51 -6.63 16.63
CA ASP A 111 -8.28 -6.42 18.07
C ASP A 111 -8.55 -7.66 18.95
N ALA A 112 -8.97 -8.79 18.37
CA ALA A 112 -9.16 -10.03 19.11
C ALA A 112 -7.93 -10.98 19.11
N GLN A 113 -6.92 -10.76 18.25
CA GLN A 113 -5.75 -11.66 18.13
C GLN A 113 -4.38 -10.97 18.32
N ALA A 114 -4.37 -9.63 18.38
CA ALA A 114 -3.17 -8.83 18.59
C ALA A 114 -2.35 -9.17 19.87
N PRO A 115 -2.95 -9.39 21.07
CA PRO A 115 -2.14 -9.64 22.26
C PRO A 115 -1.42 -11.00 22.23
N ASP A 116 -2.00 -12.02 21.60
CA ASP A 116 -1.39 -13.34 21.49
C ASP A 116 -0.24 -13.35 20.48
N ALA A 117 -0.37 -12.62 19.37
CA ALA A 117 0.70 -12.45 18.40
C ALA A 117 1.91 -11.71 19.01
N VAL A 118 1.67 -10.64 19.78
CA VAL A 118 2.74 -9.90 20.47
C VAL A 118 3.45 -10.77 21.50
N ARG A 119 2.72 -11.57 22.28
CA ARG A 119 3.30 -12.52 23.24
C ARG A 119 4.09 -13.64 22.55
N ALA A 120 3.63 -14.14 21.40
CA ALA A 120 4.37 -15.11 20.60
C ALA A 120 5.69 -14.54 20.09
N LEU A 121 5.65 -13.29 19.59
CA LEU A 121 6.84 -12.62 19.07
C LEU A 121 7.86 -12.31 20.17
N GLN A 122 7.42 -11.87 21.35
CA GLN A 122 8.29 -11.65 22.51
C GLN A 122 9.01 -12.93 22.96
N ARG A 123 8.31 -14.08 22.96
CA ARG A 123 8.93 -15.37 23.26
C ARG A 123 10.00 -15.74 22.23
N GLN A 124 9.72 -15.52 20.95
CA GLN A 124 10.67 -15.80 19.88
C GLN A 124 11.91 -14.90 19.96
N VAL A 125 11.74 -13.61 20.27
CA VAL A 125 12.86 -12.68 20.50
C VAL A 125 13.72 -13.13 21.67
N ALA A 126 13.11 -13.50 22.80
CA ALA A 126 13.85 -13.98 23.96
C ALA A 126 14.65 -15.26 23.65
N GLN A 127 14.05 -16.19 22.90
CA GLN A 127 14.72 -17.42 22.46
C GLN A 127 15.92 -17.10 21.55
N LEU A 128 15.73 -16.26 20.54
CA LEU A 128 16.81 -15.90 19.61
C LEU A 128 17.93 -15.13 20.29
N GLN A 129 17.62 -14.29 21.28
CA GLN A 129 18.64 -13.59 22.07
C GLN A 129 19.46 -14.55 22.93
N ALA A 130 18.82 -15.54 23.57
CA ALA A 130 19.52 -16.58 24.31
C ALA A 130 20.43 -17.42 23.41
N GLU A 131 19.93 -17.81 22.24
CA GLU A 131 20.72 -18.55 21.25
C GLU A 131 21.90 -17.71 20.73
N ASN A 132 21.68 -16.43 20.43
CA ASN A 132 22.76 -15.55 19.97
C ASN A 132 23.83 -15.36 21.05
N ALA A 133 23.44 -15.23 22.33
CA ALA A 133 24.37 -15.15 23.44
C ALA A 133 25.21 -16.43 23.58
N ALA A 134 24.58 -17.60 23.49
CA ALA A 134 25.27 -18.88 23.53
C ALA A 134 26.24 -19.06 22.34
N LEU A 135 25.82 -18.70 21.13
CA LEU A 135 26.68 -18.75 19.94
C LEU A 135 27.87 -17.80 20.07
N ARG A 136 27.65 -16.58 20.60
CA ARG A 136 28.75 -15.64 20.85
C ARG A 136 29.75 -16.17 21.86
N GLN A 137 29.29 -16.84 22.91
CA GLN A 137 30.17 -17.51 23.88
C GLN A 137 30.97 -18.63 23.23
N GLN A 138 30.34 -19.45 22.37
CA GLN A 138 31.04 -20.50 21.62
C GLN A 138 32.09 -19.91 20.68
N VAL A 139 31.77 -18.83 19.97
CA VAL A 139 32.72 -18.14 19.09
C VAL A 139 33.90 -17.57 19.90
N GLN A 140 33.66 -16.95 21.06
CA GLN A 140 34.75 -16.49 21.92
C GLN A 140 35.62 -17.64 22.44
N ALA A 141 35.00 -18.74 22.87
CA ALA A 141 35.73 -19.92 23.36
C ALA A 141 36.57 -20.56 22.26
N LEU A 142 36.05 -20.64 21.03
CA LEU A 142 36.79 -21.15 19.87
C LEU A 142 37.89 -20.18 19.44
N ALA A 143 37.62 -18.87 19.43
CA ALA A 143 38.64 -17.87 19.12
C ALA A 143 39.80 -17.89 20.12
N ALA A 144 39.51 -18.10 21.41
CA ALA A 144 40.54 -18.22 22.45
C ALA A 144 41.36 -19.52 22.36
N GLN A 145 40.88 -20.55 21.64
CA GLN A 145 41.63 -21.79 21.39
C GLN A 145 42.53 -21.69 20.16
N LEU A 146 42.32 -20.68 19.31
CA LEU A 146 43.09 -20.43 18.08
C LEU A 146 44.18 -19.38 18.25
N VAL A 147 44.31 -18.80 19.46
CA VAL A 147 45.38 -17.90 19.89
C VAL A 147 46.32 -18.65 20.83
#